data_AF-A0A9E5V255-F1
#
_entry.id   AF-A0A9E5V255-F1
#
_cell.length_a   1.000
_cell.length_b   1.000
_cell.length_c   1.000
_cell.angle_alpha   90.00
_cell.angle_beta   90.00
_cell.angle_gamma   90.00
#
_symmetry.space_group_name_H-M   'P 1'
#
loop_
_entity.id
_entity.type
_entity.pdbx_description
1 polymer ?
#
loop_
_entity_poly.entity_id
_entity_poly.type
_entity_poly.pdbx_seq_one_letter_code
_entity_poly.pdbx_strand_id
1 'polypeptide(L)'
;MTGTNLTRVRALETDFRYANMTGVCIKEWQCEGAKFDGVKCHFFHQEEKGEERYPSNRDFADDEFSELLQDAQKRNRLLKRLSVRLERGKSDENLRKVIELLDSSSIEAIFDPYLEDNALKNLEKLCGFGATLSPSLRLLTSKKVEKRLTKTQVDEFFKTFSNSGEIRQMRDSEHRRFLLLSGGYALIIGCSLNDISKNEVAFMEFDCIDRDFFDAEWEIASRIC
;
A
#
# COMPACT_ATOMS: atom_id res chain seq x y z
N MET A 1 29.63 11.25 -0.19
CA MET A 1 29.17 10.63 -1.45
C MET A 1 28.10 11.51 -2.03
N THR A 2 28.29 12.03 -3.24
CA THR A 2 27.34 12.97 -3.87
C THR A 2 26.71 12.29 -5.08
N GLY A 3 25.38 12.32 -5.20
CA GLY A 3 24.65 11.75 -6.34
C GLY A 3 24.91 10.26 -6.57
N THR A 4 25.11 9.48 -5.50
CA THR A 4 25.49 8.07 -5.65
C THR A 4 24.28 7.17 -5.89
N ASN A 5 24.41 6.29 -6.87
CA ASN A 5 23.40 5.28 -7.14
C ASN A 5 23.70 4.00 -6.34
N LEU A 6 22.90 3.71 -5.33
CA LEU A 6 22.93 2.46 -4.54
C LEU A 6 21.76 1.54 -4.91
N THR A 7 21.24 1.64 -6.13
CA THR A 7 20.19 0.75 -6.64
C THR A 7 20.65 -0.71 -6.55
N ARG A 8 19.81 -1.58 -5.97
CA ARG A 8 20.05 -3.03 -5.81
C ARG A 8 21.31 -3.39 -5.03
N VAL A 9 21.85 -2.46 -4.22
CA VAL A 9 22.96 -2.79 -3.33
C VAL A 9 22.46 -3.77 -2.27
N ARG A 10 23.30 -4.77 -1.98
CA ARG A 10 23.11 -5.66 -0.83
C ARG A 10 24.21 -5.37 0.18
N ALA A 11 23.86 -4.62 1.21
CA ALA A 11 24.76 -4.24 2.29
C ALA A 11 24.64 -5.23 3.45
N LEU A 12 25.58 -6.17 3.52
CA LEU A 12 25.67 -7.18 4.59
C LEU A 12 26.72 -6.73 5.59
N GLU A 13 26.31 -6.56 6.86
CA GLU A 13 27.18 -6.11 7.97
C GLU A 13 28.01 -4.86 7.65
N THR A 14 27.57 -4.07 6.68
CA THR A 14 28.32 -2.93 6.14
C THR A 14 28.22 -1.75 7.10
N ASP A 15 29.34 -1.09 7.35
CA ASP A 15 29.42 0.03 8.28
C ASP A 15 29.27 1.37 7.53
N PHE A 16 28.12 2.02 7.67
CA PHE A 16 27.83 3.36 7.13
C PHE A 16 27.88 4.45 8.21
N ARG A 17 28.41 4.16 9.40
CA ARG A 17 28.43 5.13 10.50
C ARG A 17 29.14 6.41 10.08
N TYR A 18 28.52 7.55 10.36
CA TYR A 18 29.03 8.89 10.02
C TYR A 18 29.26 9.14 8.51
N ALA A 19 28.74 8.27 7.63
CA ALA A 19 28.81 8.53 6.20
C ALA A 19 27.96 9.78 5.86
N ASN A 20 28.50 10.63 4.98
CA ASN A 20 27.80 11.82 4.52
C ASN A 20 27.38 11.66 3.05
N MET A 21 26.08 11.69 2.81
CA MET A 21 25.43 11.47 1.53
C MET A 21 24.65 12.72 1.08
N THR A 22 24.84 13.14 -0.15
CA THR A 22 24.11 14.28 -0.74
C THR A 22 23.41 13.80 -2.01
N GLY A 23 22.21 13.26 -1.81
CA GLY A 23 21.45 12.60 -2.88
C GLY A 23 21.92 11.18 -3.12
N VAL A 24 21.11 10.20 -2.71
CA VAL A 24 21.39 8.77 -2.90
C VAL A 24 20.19 8.07 -3.53
N CYS A 25 20.39 7.24 -4.56
CA CYS A 25 19.32 6.36 -5.03
C CYS A 25 19.36 5.05 -4.22
N ILE A 26 18.26 4.71 -3.54
CA ILE A 26 18.14 3.52 -2.67
C ILE A 26 17.13 2.51 -3.21
N LYS A 27 16.83 2.57 -4.51
CA LYS A 27 15.90 1.65 -5.16
C LYS A 27 16.32 0.21 -4.92
N GLU A 28 15.42 -0.62 -4.39
CA GLU A 28 15.68 -2.04 -4.12
C GLU A 28 16.93 -2.27 -3.23
N TRP A 29 17.26 -1.32 -2.35
CA TRP A 29 18.39 -1.44 -1.43
C TRP A 29 18.07 -2.44 -0.31
N GLN A 30 18.97 -3.42 -0.09
CA GLN A 30 18.80 -4.47 0.91
C GLN A 30 19.89 -4.36 1.97
N CYS A 31 19.48 -4.25 3.24
CA CYS A 31 20.38 -4.03 4.36
C CYS A 31 20.15 -5.08 5.45
N GLU A 32 21.16 -5.88 5.76
CA GLU A 32 21.12 -6.90 6.82
C GLU A 32 22.36 -6.73 7.70
N GLY A 33 22.17 -6.46 8.99
CA GLY A 33 23.26 -6.20 9.94
C GLY A 33 24.05 -4.91 9.69
N ALA A 34 23.65 -4.09 8.71
CA ALA A 34 24.32 -2.82 8.40
C ALA A 34 24.16 -1.79 9.54
N LYS A 35 25.19 -0.95 9.74
CA LYS A 35 25.25 0.07 10.80
C LYS A 35 25.06 1.46 10.22
N PHE A 36 24.14 2.23 10.80
CA PHE A 36 23.73 3.54 10.27
C PHE A 36 23.91 4.70 11.26
N ASP A 37 24.58 4.49 12.40
CA ASP A 37 24.71 5.51 13.44
C ASP A 37 25.37 6.79 12.91
N GLY A 38 24.70 7.93 13.04
CA GLY A 38 25.20 9.23 12.62
C GLY A 38 25.35 9.40 11.11
N VAL A 39 24.76 8.51 10.28
CA VAL A 39 24.71 8.72 8.83
C VAL A 39 23.92 9.98 8.50
N LYS A 40 24.49 10.84 7.66
CA LYS A 40 23.84 12.06 7.17
C LYS A 40 23.46 11.87 5.71
N CYS A 41 22.23 12.21 5.37
CA CYS A 41 21.76 12.25 3.99
C CYS A 41 20.91 13.47 3.77
N HIS A 42 21.08 14.22 2.68
CA HIS A 42 20.20 15.36 2.41
C HIS A 42 18.83 14.92 1.88
N PHE A 43 18.83 13.98 0.93
CA PHE A 43 17.63 13.40 0.32
C PHE A 43 18.00 12.09 -0.38
N PHE A 44 17.01 11.24 -0.65
CA PHE A 44 17.18 10.04 -1.48
C PHE A 44 16.16 9.95 -2.61
N HIS A 45 16.43 9.07 -3.56
CA HIS A 45 15.52 8.66 -4.63
C HIS A 45 15.15 7.18 -4.47
N GLN A 46 13.88 6.83 -4.66
CA GLN A 46 13.41 5.44 -4.71
C GLN A 46 13.35 4.87 -6.13
N GLU A 47 13.60 5.72 -7.12
CA GLU A 47 13.69 5.33 -8.52
C GLU A 47 15.05 5.68 -9.12
N GLU A 48 15.50 4.85 -10.06
CA GLU A 48 16.82 4.97 -10.69
C GLU A 48 16.94 6.24 -11.53
N LYS A 49 15.84 6.72 -12.11
CA LYS A 49 15.79 7.97 -12.88
C LYS A 49 15.86 9.22 -12.00
N GLY A 50 15.61 9.09 -10.70
CA GLY A 50 15.67 10.19 -9.74
C GLY A 50 14.62 11.29 -9.94
N GLU A 51 13.50 10.98 -10.60
CA GLU A 51 12.44 11.97 -10.91
C GLU A 51 11.77 12.52 -9.64
N GLU A 52 11.63 11.68 -8.62
CA GLU A 52 11.13 12.06 -7.30
C GLU A 52 12.22 11.88 -6.22
N ARG A 53 12.24 12.81 -5.26
CA ARG A 53 13.14 12.79 -4.10
C ARG A 53 12.35 12.81 -2.80
N TYR A 54 12.95 12.27 -1.74
CA TYR A 54 12.44 12.39 -0.38
C TYR A 54 13.55 12.91 0.56
N PRO A 55 13.27 13.94 1.37
CA PRO A 55 12.02 14.73 1.40
C PRO A 55 11.87 15.59 0.13
N SER A 56 10.64 15.79 -0.33
CA SER A 56 10.37 16.43 -1.64
C SER A 56 10.69 17.93 -1.68
N ASN A 57 10.54 18.62 -0.54
CA ASN A 57 10.62 20.08 -0.45
C ASN A 57 11.68 20.61 0.53
N ARG A 58 12.44 19.72 1.16
CA ARG A 58 13.50 20.07 2.11
C ARG A 58 14.56 18.98 2.16
N ASP A 59 15.68 19.28 2.78
CA ASP A 59 16.65 18.27 3.14
C ASP A 59 16.27 17.67 4.51
N PHE A 60 16.73 16.45 4.77
CA PHE A 60 16.65 15.86 6.10
C PHE A 60 17.35 16.77 7.13
N ALA A 61 16.76 16.85 8.32
CA ALA A 61 17.42 17.44 9.46
C ALA A 61 18.59 16.55 9.91
N ASP A 62 19.46 17.09 10.76
CA ASP A 62 20.49 16.30 11.42
C ASP A 62 19.86 15.08 12.10
N ASP A 63 20.52 13.93 11.94
CA ASP A 63 20.15 12.61 12.46
C ASP A 63 18.80 12.03 11.97
N GLU A 64 17.94 12.79 11.31
CA GLU A 64 16.62 12.33 10.82
C GLU A 64 16.73 11.09 9.92
N PHE A 65 17.68 11.11 8.97
CA PHE A 65 17.93 9.96 8.10
C PHE A 65 18.52 8.76 8.84
N SER A 66 19.37 9.02 9.84
CA SER A 66 19.98 7.97 10.67
C SER A 66 18.92 7.27 11.53
N GLU A 67 18.06 8.03 12.21
CA GLU A 67 16.95 7.50 13.00
C GLU A 67 16.00 6.67 12.16
N LEU A 68 15.72 7.14 10.95
CA LEU A 68 14.87 6.48 9.98
C LEU A 68 15.45 5.13 9.50
N LEU A 69 16.77 5.00 9.38
CA LEU A 69 17.43 3.73 9.04
C LEU A 69 17.66 2.82 10.25
N GLN A 70 17.77 3.36 11.46
CA GLN A 70 17.97 2.56 12.68
C GLN A 70 16.67 1.92 13.16
N ASP A 71 15.53 2.59 12.98
CA ASP A 71 14.21 2.02 13.24
C ASP A 71 13.91 0.95 12.17
N ALA A 72 13.82 -0.31 12.59
CA ALA A 72 13.58 -1.42 11.66
C ALA A 72 12.26 -1.29 10.90
N GLN A 73 11.22 -0.74 11.53
CA GLN A 73 9.93 -0.54 10.89
C GLN A 73 10.01 0.60 9.86
N LYS A 74 10.62 1.74 10.20
CA LYS A 74 10.82 2.87 9.28
C LYS A 74 11.79 2.51 8.14
N ARG A 75 12.89 1.83 8.43
CA ARG A 75 13.83 1.35 7.40
C ARG A 75 13.16 0.42 6.42
N ASN A 76 12.45 -0.60 6.91
CA ASN A 76 11.73 -1.53 6.03
C ASN A 76 10.66 -0.79 5.22
N ARG A 77 9.95 0.18 5.82
CA ARG A 77 9.02 1.08 5.12
C ARG A 77 9.67 1.85 3.97
N LEU A 78 10.92 2.29 4.13
CA LEU A 78 11.65 3.01 3.08
C LEU A 78 12.18 2.14 1.95
N LEU A 79 12.58 0.92 2.29
CA LEU A 79 13.19 -0.02 1.36
C LEU A 79 12.15 -0.93 0.69
N LYS A 80 10.89 -0.86 1.14
CA LYS A 80 9.78 -1.64 0.62
C LYS A 80 9.56 -1.32 -0.86
N ARG A 81 9.32 -2.36 -1.65
CA ARG A 81 8.85 -2.23 -3.03
C ARG A 81 7.54 -1.45 -3.01
N LEU A 82 7.51 -0.26 -3.62
CA LEU A 82 6.34 0.61 -3.59
C LEU A 82 5.40 0.40 -4.77
N SER A 83 5.79 -0.33 -5.82
CA SER A 83 4.91 -0.54 -6.97
C SER A 83 5.13 -1.88 -7.67
N VAL A 84 4.05 -2.37 -8.29
CA VAL A 84 4.03 -3.55 -9.15
C VAL A 84 3.19 -3.28 -10.40
N ARG A 85 3.59 -3.88 -11.53
CA ARG A 85 2.81 -3.87 -12.76
C ARG A 85 1.86 -5.06 -12.78
N LEU A 86 0.57 -4.77 -12.91
CA LEU A 86 -0.48 -5.75 -13.19
C LEU A 86 -0.55 -5.99 -14.69
N GLU A 87 -0.72 -7.26 -15.07
CA GLU A 87 -0.68 -7.69 -16.46
C GLU A 87 -2.05 -8.15 -16.95
N ARG A 88 -2.33 -7.91 -18.23
CA ARG A 88 -3.62 -8.28 -18.81
C ARG A 88 -3.82 -9.80 -18.76
N GLY A 89 -4.97 -10.25 -18.27
CA GLY A 89 -5.36 -11.67 -18.25
C GLY A 89 -4.66 -12.53 -17.20
N LYS A 90 -3.77 -11.97 -16.37
CA LYS A 90 -3.01 -12.69 -15.35
C LYS A 90 -3.59 -12.48 -13.94
N SER A 91 -4.86 -12.86 -13.74
CA SER A 91 -5.60 -12.51 -12.52
C SER A 91 -4.91 -13.00 -11.25
N ASP A 92 -4.53 -14.27 -11.18
CA ASP A 92 -3.97 -14.85 -9.96
C ASP A 92 -2.52 -14.40 -9.71
N GLU A 93 -1.72 -14.21 -10.77
CA GLU A 93 -0.38 -13.62 -10.64
C GLU A 93 -0.45 -12.16 -10.21
N ASN A 94 -1.43 -11.39 -10.69
CA ASN A 94 -1.66 -10.02 -10.28
C ASN A 94 -2.04 -9.93 -8.80
N LEU A 95 -2.88 -10.83 -8.30
CA LEU A 95 -3.20 -10.89 -6.88
C LEU A 95 -1.96 -11.24 -6.05
N ARG A 96 -1.10 -12.16 -6.50
CA ARG A 96 0.19 -12.44 -5.81
C ARG A 96 1.11 -11.24 -5.77
N LYS A 97 1.20 -10.47 -6.87
CA LYS A 97 1.96 -9.19 -6.86
C LYS A 97 1.37 -8.18 -5.88
N VAL A 98 0.05 -8.16 -5.71
CA VAL A 98 -0.60 -7.34 -4.68
C VAL A 98 -0.20 -7.82 -3.28
N ILE A 99 -0.15 -9.13 -3.02
CA ILE A 99 0.36 -9.68 -1.74
C ILE A 99 1.79 -9.21 -1.45
N GLU A 100 2.67 -9.18 -2.45
CA GLU A 100 4.04 -8.65 -2.27
C GLU A 100 4.05 -7.20 -1.77
N LEU A 101 3.06 -6.37 -2.16
CA LEU A 101 2.92 -5.00 -1.68
C LEU A 101 2.27 -4.91 -0.29
N LEU A 102 1.32 -5.79 0.01
CA LEU A 102 0.68 -5.82 1.33
C LEU A 102 1.67 -6.22 2.42
N ASP A 103 2.62 -7.11 2.12
CA ASP A 103 3.57 -7.65 3.10
C ASP A 103 2.82 -8.17 4.34
N SER A 104 3.25 -7.82 5.55
CA SER A 104 2.57 -8.19 6.80
C SER A 104 1.45 -7.22 7.22
N SER A 105 1.06 -6.25 6.40
CA SER A 105 0.01 -5.29 6.76
C SER A 105 -1.37 -5.93 6.64
N SER A 106 -2.25 -5.67 7.61
CA SER A 106 -3.66 -6.01 7.51
C SER A 106 -4.43 -4.94 6.73
N ILE A 107 -5.38 -5.36 5.89
CA ILE A 107 -6.31 -4.45 5.21
C ILE A 107 -7.40 -4.03 6.19
N GLU A 108 -7.48 -2.73 6.48
CA GLU A 108 -8.43 -2.14 7.44
C GLU A 108 -9.71 -1.64 6.76
N ALA A 109 -9.56 -1.09 5.55
CA ALA A 109 -10.67 -0.58 4.77
C ALA A 109 -10.38 -0.63 3.27
N ILE A 110 -11.42 -0.64 2.45
CA ILE A 110 -11.31 -0.68 1.00
C ILE A 110 -12.32 0.28 0.41
N PHE A 111 -11.86 1.14 -0.50
CA PHE A 111 -12.72 1.90 -1.38
C PHE A 111 -12.61 1.38 -2.81
N ASP A 112 -13.71 0.85 -3.33
CA ASP A 112 -13.89 0.55 -4.76
C ASP A 112 -15.27 1.03 -5.21
N PRO A 113 -15.34 2.05 -6.09
CA PRO A 113 -16.61 2.64 -6.51
C PRO A 113 -17.50 1.68 -7.32
N TYR A 114 -16.96 0.53 -7.72
CA TYR A 114 -17.65 -0.45 -8.56
C TYR A 114 -17.92 -1.77 -7.82
N LEU A 115 -17.75 -1.87 -6.50
CA LEU A 115 -17.80 -3.13 -5.75
C LEU A 115 -18.97 -4.07 -6.13
N GLU A 116 -18.65 -5.31 -6.55
CA GLU A 116 -19.60 -6.40 -6.88
C GLU A 116 -19.16 -7.72 -6.25
N ASP A 117 -19.95 -8.79 -6.39
CA ASP A 117 -19.64 -10.12 -5.84
C ASP A 117 -18.26 -10.64 -6.32
N ASN A 118 -17.82 -10.25 -7.52
CA ASN A 118 -16.52 -10.66 -8.03
C ASN A 118 -15.35 -9.99 -7.29
N ALA A 119 -15.53 -8.77 -6.78
CA ALA A 119 -14.54 -8.12 -5.92
C ALA A 119 -14.38 -8.90 -4.60
N LEU A 120 -15.48 -9.36 -4.00
CA LEU A 120 -15.43 -10.21 -2.80
C LEU A 120 -14.68 -11.51 -3.09
N LYS A 121 -14.98 -12.20 -4.18
CA LYS A 121 -14.25 -13.42 -4.60
C LYS A 121 -12.74 -13.18 -4.80
N ASN A 122 -12.36 -12.03 -5.35
CA ASN A 122 -10.94 -11.68 -5.48
C ASN A 122 -10.29 -11.34 -4.13
N LEU A 123 -11.03 -10.78 -3.16
CA LEU A 123 -10.56 -10.62 -1.79
C LEU A 123 -10.40 -11.96 -1.07
N GLU A 124 -11.32 -12.90 -1.27
CA GLU A 124 -11.19 -14.27 -0.75
C GLU A 124 -9.92 -14.95 -1.29
N LYS A 125 -9.65 -14.79 -2.60
CA LYS A 125 -8.40 -15.26 -3.21
C LYS A 125 -7.17 -14.60 -2.62
N LEU A 126 -7.19 -13.29 -2.39
CA LEU A 126 -6.09 -12.59 -1.71
C LEU A 126 -5.85 -13.17 -0.32
N CYS A 127 -6.90 -13.41 0.46
CA CYS A 127 -6.80 -14.06 1.76
C CYS A 127 -6.18 -15.47 1.63
N GLY A 128 -6.62 -16.24 0.62
CA GLY A 128 -6.04 -17.55 0.30
C GLY A 128 -4.55 -17.50 -0.10
N PHE A 129 -4.06 -16.36 -0.59
CA PHE A 129 -2.64 -16.12 -0.87
C PHE A 129 -1.86 -15.49 0.30
N GLY A 130 -2.52 -15.21 1.42
CA GLY A 130 -1.87 -14.72 2.65
C GLY A 130 -2.20 -13.28 3.05
N ALA A 131 -3.13 -12.60 2.37
CA ALA A 131 -3.61 -11.31 2.84
C ALA A 131 -4.32 -11.46 4.20
N THR A 132 -4.07 -10.51 5.10
CA THR A 132 -4.78 -10.41 6.38
C THR A 132 -5.82 -9.30 6.30
N LEU A 133 -7.05 -9.56 6.74
CA LEU A 133 -8.10 -8.55 6.86
C LEU A 133 -8.30 -8.17 8.32
N SER A 134 -8.67 -6.92 8.56
CA SER A 134 -9.13 -6.46 9.87
C SER A 134 -10.42 -7.21 10.27
N PRO A 135 -10.61 -7.57 11.56
CA PRO A 135 -11.86 -8.15 12.05
C PRO A 135 -13.09 -7.24 11.83
N SER A 136 -12.86 -5.93 11.69
CA SER A 136 -13.89 -4.90 11.45
C SER A 136 -13.66 -4.23 10.09
N LEU A 137 -13.46 -5.03 9.04
CA LEU A 137 -13.18 -4.54 7.70
C LEU A 137 -14.31 -3.63 7.19
N ARG A 138 -13.93 -2.45 6.67
CA ARG A 138 -14.86 -1.46 6.14
C ARG A 138 -14.78 -1.41 4.61
N LEU A 139 -15.88 -1.71 3.92
CA LEU A 139 -15.93 -1.65 2.45
C LEU A 139 -16.83 -0.49 2.00
N LEU A 140 -16.27 0.48 1.28
CA LEU A 140 -16.99 1.64 0.78
C LEU A 140 -17.08 1.60 -0.76
N THR A 141 -18.24 1.97 -1.30
CA THR A 141 -18.52 2.01 -2.75
C THR A 141 -19.45 3.17 -3.09
N SER A 142 -19.55 3.57 -4.36
CA SER A 142 -20.35 4.74 -4.79
C SER A 142 -21.40 4.44 -5.85
N LYS A 143 -21.20 3.48 -6.76
CA LYS A 143 -22.22 3.16 -7.77
C LYS A 143 -23.34 2.29 -7.21
N LYS A 144 -24.57 2.48 -7.70
CA LYS A 144 -25.75 1.67 -7.31
C LYS A 144 -25.42 0.18 -7.33
N VAL A 145 -25.33 -0.39 -6.14
CA VAL A 145 -24.92 -1.77 -5.89
C VAL A 145 -26.09 -2.75 -5.94
N GLU A 146 -27.33 -2.26 -5.97
CA GLU A 146 -28.59 -2.99 -5.74
C GLU A 146 -28.82 -4.27 -6.57
N LYS A 147 -27.99 -4.56 -7.59
CA LYS A 147 -28.05 -5.80 -8.39
C LYS A 147 -26.72 -6.56 -8.52
N ARG A 148 -25.67 -6.09 -7.84
CA ARG A 148 -24.27 -6.53 -8.06
C ARG A 148 -23.63 -7.16 -6.83
N LEU A 149 -24.05 -6.78 -5.62
CA LEU A 149 -23.72 -7.50 -4.39
C LEU A 149 -24.94 -8.27 -3.90
N THR A 150 -24.79 -9.58 -3.75
CA THR A 150 -25.83 -10.42 -3.16
C THR A 150 -25.65 -10.52 -1.65
N LYS A 151 -26.75 -10.42 -0.89
CA LYS A 151 -26.70 -10.54 0.56
C LYS A 151 -26.02 -11.83 1.02
N THR A 152 -26.31 -12.94 0.34
CA THR A 152 -25.69 -14.24 0.60
C THR A 152 -24.17 -14.19 0.49
N GLN A 153 -23.62 -13.63 -0.61
CA GLN A 153 -22.17 -13.53 -0.79
C GLN A 153 -21.52 -12.61 0.25
N VAL A 154 -22.18 -11.50 0.59
CA VAL A 154 -21.71 -10.56 1.63
C VAL A 154 -21.66 -11.24 3.01
N ASP A 155 -22.74 -11.92 3.39
CA ASP A 155 -22.85 -12.60 4.68
C ASP A 155 -21.81 -13.74 4.80
N GLU A 156 -21.63 -14.54 3.73
CA GLU A 156 -20.61 -15.61 3.68
C GLU A 156 -19.19 -15.06 3.77
N PHE A 157 -18.89 -13.98 3.06
CA PHE A 157 -17.59 -13.32 3.08
C PHE A 157 -17.22 -12.83 4.48
N PHE A 158 -18.09 -12.02 5.11
CA PHE A 158 -17.79 -11.48 6.45
C PHE A 158 -17.76 -12.57 7.52
N LYS A 159 -18.65 -13.57 7.44
CA LYS A 159 -18.59 -14.72 8.35
C LYS A 159 -17.25 -15.46 8.30
N THR A 160 -16.62 -15.51 7.12
CA THR A 160 -15.38 -16.26 6.91
C THR A 160 -14.14 -15.44 7.24
N PHE A 161 -14.10 -14.17 6.85
CA PHE A 161 -12.86 -13.38 6.86
C PHE A 161 -12.89 -12.15 7.77
N SER A 162 -14.07 -11.67 8.21
CA SER A 162 -14.16 -10.44 9.02
C SER A 162 -15.45 -10.40 9.86
N ASN A 163 -15.32 -10.75 11.14
CA ASN A 163 -16.43 -10.96 12.08
C ASN A 163 -17.45 -9.82 12.21
N SER A 164 -17.01 -8.56 12.09
CA SER A 164 -17.85 -7.38 12.27
C SER A 164 -17.67 -6.35 11.15
N GLY A 165 -17.33 -6.83 9.95
CA GLY A 165 -17.18 -5.95 8.80
C GLY A 165 -18.53 -5.53 8.21
N GLU A 166 -18.52 -4.46 7.43
CA GLU A 166 -19.72 -3.96 6.76
C GLU A 166 -19.40 -3.27 5.44
N ILE A 167 -20.44 -3.13 4.60
CA ILE A 167 -20.39 -2.40 3.33
C ILE A 167 -21.28 -1.18 3.42
N ARG A 168 -20.75 -0.02 3.04
CA ARG A 168 -21.52 1.22 2.92
C ARG A 168 -21.44 1.78 1.50
N GLN A 169 -22.49 2.47 1.11
CA GLN A 169 -22.59 3.17 -0.17
C GLN A 169 -22.62 4.68 0.05
N MET A 170 -21.65 5.39 -0.51
CA MET A 170 -21.62 6.85 -0.54
C MET A 170 -22.53 7.40 -1.64
N ARG A 171 -22.84 8.70 -1.55
CA ARG A 171 -23.73 9.39 -2.52
C ARG A 171 -22.97 9.92 -3.72
N ASP A 172 -21.75 10.39 -3.49
CA ASP A 172 -20.95 11.08 -4.50
C ASP A 172 -20.14 10.12 -5.36
N SER A 173 -19.73 10.59 -6.55
CA SER A 173 -18.92 9.81 -7.46
C SER A 173 -17.43 10.05 -7.22
N GLU A 174 -16.69 8.99 -6.95
CA GLU A 174 -15.23 8.96 -6.95
C GLU A 174 -14.75 7.80 -7.82
N HIS A 175 -13.60 7.94 -8.45
CA HIS A 175 -12.99 6.96 -9.34
C HIS A 175 -11.71 6.33 -8.79
N ARG A 176 -11.09 6.99 -7.80
CA ARG A 176 -9.94 6.48 -7.07
C ARG A 176 -10.30 5.16 -6.39
N ARG A 177 -9.30 4.30 -6.21
CA ARG A 177 -9.45 2.96 -5.63
C ARG A 177 -8.25 2.68 -4.76
N PHE A 178 -8.53 2.32 -3.52
CA PHE A 178 -7.47 2.12 -2.55
C PHE A 178 -7.88 1.14 -1.46
N LEU A 179 -6.87 0.51 -0.87
CA LEU A 179 -7.00 -0.30 0.33
C LEU A 179 -6.20 0.41 1.43
N LEU A 180 -6.86 0.76 2.53
CA LEU A 180 -6.22 1.30 3.72
C LEU A 180 -5.63 0.16 4.53
N LEU A 181 -4.37 0.28 4.91
CA LEU A 181 -3.57 -0.76 5.52
C LEU A 181 -3.12 -0.36 6.93
N SER A 182 -2.95 -1.35 7.79
CA SER A 182 -2.31 -1.15 9.08
C SER A 182 -0.90 -0.61 8.88
N GLY A 183 -0.57 0.43 9.64
CA GLY A 183 0.73 1.09 9.59
C GLY A 183 0.77 2.38 8.76
N GLY A 184 -0.39 2.91 8.34
CA GLY A 184 -0.54 4.25 7.76
C GLY A 184 -0.28 4.31 6.25
N TYR A 185 -0.67 3.28 5.52
CA TYR A 185 -0.47 3.20 4.08
C TYR A 185 -1.76 2.92 3.34
N ALA A 186 -1.83 3.44 2.12
CA ALA A 186 -2.82 3.09 1.13
C ALA A 186 -2.14 2.31 0.00
N LEU A 187 -2.73 1.18 -0.39
CA LEU A 187 -2.43 0.53 -1.65
C LEU A 187 -3.40 1.08 -2.71
N ILE A 188 -2.88 1.83 -3.66
CA ILE A 188 -3.62 2.36 -4.80
C ILE A 188 -3.61 1.33 -5.93
N ILE A 189 -4.77 1.10 -6.54
CA ILE A 189 -4.91 0.14 -7.65
C ILE A 189 -5.63 0.81 -8.82
N GLY A 190 -5.01 0.83 -10.00
CA GLY A 190 -5.60 1.45 -11.21
C GLY A 190 -6.88 0.76 -11.70
N CYS A 191 -7.10 -0.50 -11.34
CA CYS A 191 -8.30 -1.26 -11.66
C CYS A 191 -9.19 -1.55 -10.45
N SER A 192 -10.46 -1.86 -10.73
CA SER A 192 -11.39 -2.36 -9.73
C SER A 192 -10.99 -3.76 -9.29
N LEU A 193 -11.23 -4.06 -8.01
CA LEU A 193 -11.10 -5.42 -7.47
C LEU A 193 -12.03 -6.41 -8.17
N ASN A 194 -13.08 -5.94 -8.87
CA ASN A 194 -13.88 -6.78 -9.73
C ASN A 194 -13.11 -7.33 -10.93
N ASP A 195 -12.05 -6.66 -11.37
CA ASP A 195 -11.25 -7.09 -12.51
C ASP A 195 -9.80 -6.66 -12.32
N ILE A 196 -9.07 -7.48 -11.56
CA ILE A 196 -7.63 -7.35 -11.34
C ILE A 196 -6.81 -7.78 -12.57
N SER A 197 -7.45 -8.26 -13.63
CA SER A 197 -6.78 -8.77 -14.84
C SER A 197 -6.46 -7.68 -15.86
N LYS A 198 -6.43 -6.41 -15.44
CA LYS A 198 -6.13 -5.25 -16.29
C LYS A 198 -4.64 -4.91 -16.30
N ASN A 199 -4.22 -4.23 -17.36
CA ASN A 199 -2.85 -3.75 -17.51
C ASN A 199 -2.67 -2.42 -16.78
N GLU A 200 -2.46 -2.47 -15.47
CA GLU A 200 -2.46 -1.32 -14.57
C GLU A 200 -1.25 -1.32 -13.64
N VAL A 201 -1.09 -0.25 -12.86
CA VAL A 201 -0.12 -0.19 -11.75
C VAL A 201 -0.88 -0.31 -10.43
N ALA A 202 -0.30 -1.08 -9.51
CA ALA A 202 -0.64 -1.02 -8.10
C ALA A 202 0.57 -0.49 -7.33
N PHE A 203 0.36 0.46 -6.42
CA PHE A 203 1.45 1.09 -5.70
C PHE A 203 1.04 1.57 -4.31
N MET A 204 2.03 1.77 -3.44
CA MET A 204 1.88 2.12 -2.04
C MET A 204 2.16 3.61 -1.85
N GLU A 205 1.32 4.29 -1.06
CA GLU A 205 1.55 5.66 -0.60
C GLU A 205 1.06 5.83 0.84
N PHE A 206 1.31 7.00 1.45
CA PHE A 206 0.76 7.32 2.77
C PHE A 206 -0.74 7.56 2.68
N ASP A 207 -1.49 7.03 3.64
CA ASP A 207 -2.95 7.06 3.57
C ASP A 207 -3.61 8.34 4.04
N CYS A 208 -2.88 9.38 4.49
CA CYS A 208 -3.49 10.54 5.14
C CYS A 208 -4.70 11.11 4.36
N ILE A 209 -4.53 11.34 3.06
CA ILE A 209 -5.59 11.89 2.20
C ILE A 209 -6.71 10.87 1.99
N ASP A 210 -6.38 9.63 1.67
CA ASP A 210 -7.35 8.57 1.38
C ASP A 210 -8.16 8.17 2.62
N ARG A 211 -7.53 8.19 3.80
CA ARG A 211 -8.16 7.89 5.08
C ARG A 211 -9.08 9.01 5.51
N ASP A 212 -8.66 10.28 5.42
CA ASP A 212 -9.52 11.43 5.71
C ASP A 212 -10.76 11.41 4.80
N PHE A 213 -10.57 11.16 3.50
CA PHE A 213 -11.68 10.98 2.56
C PHE A 213 -12.57 9.80 2.95
N PHE A 214 -11.98 8.62 3.18
CA PHE A 214 -12.73 7.40 3.51
C PHE A 214 -13.57 7.59 4.76
N ASP A 215 -12.97 8.09 5.84
CA ASP A 215 -13.64 8.26 7.14
C ASP A 215 -14.75 9.32 7.04
N ALA A 216 -14.54 10.42 6.30
CA ALA A 216 -15.57 11.43 6.06
C ALA A 216 -16.79 10.85 5.30
N GLU A 217 -16.55 10.12 4.22
CA GLU A 217 -17.62 9.48 3.44
C GLU A 217 -18.30 8.34 4.21
N TRP A 218 -17.53 7.58 4.98
CA TRP A 218 -18.02 6.45 5.77
C TRP A 218 -19.13 6.87 6.74
N GLU A 219 -18.97 8.01 7.40
CA GLU A 219 -19.92 8.54 8.39
C GLU A 219 -21.29 8.89 7.77
N ILE A 220 -21.32 9.35 6.52
CA ILE A 220 -22.56 9.76 5.84
C ILE A 220 -23.10 8.70 4.87
N ALA A 221 -22.29 7.69 4.55
CA ALA A 221 -22.66 6.59 3.67
C ALA A 221 -23.74 5.70 4.29
N SER A 222 -24.59 5.14 3.43
CA SER A 222 -25.68 4.26 3.85
C SER A 222 -25.22 2.81 3.82
N ARG A 223 -25.47 2.05 4.89
CA ARG A 223 -25.18 0.61 4.89
C ARG A 223 -25.96 -0.10 3.79
N ILE A 224 -25.26 -0.96 3.05
CA ILE A 224 -25.83 -1.81 2.01
C ILE A 224 -25.51 -3.27 2.34
N CYS A 225 -26.55 -4.10 2.34
CA CYS A 225 -26.57 -5.51 2.78
C CYS A 225 -26.57 -5.71 4.31
#